data_AF-A0A1J3D246-F1
#
_entry.id   AF-A0A1J3D246-F1
#
_cell.length_a   1.000
_cell.length_b   1.000
_cell.length_c   1.000
_cell.angle_alpha   90.00
_cell.angle_beta   90.00
_cell.angle_gamma   90.00
#
_symmetry.space_group_name_H-M   'P 1'
#
loop_
_entity.id
_entity.type
_entity.pdbx_description
1 polymer ?
#
loop_
_entity_poly.entity_id
_entity_poly.type
_entity_poly.pdbx_seq_one_letter_code
_entity_poly.pdbx_strand_id
1 'polypeptide(L)'
;MKKNNNSSSSIENQSWKKKPTTLLLFLSLLTISLLLLRLSQNKIILITATTTISKSDHQKSSGEDSCLGRYIYIHNLPSRFNIDILKDCNSISRPKDKVSMCKHLENSGFGPLIGEFNGDGVSNDSQYSPSWYATNQFMLEVIFHEKMKRYECLTRNSSLASAIYVPYYAGLDFRRNIRRRNVAARDAAGKELAKWLKKQPQWEGTRVFC
;
A
#
# COMPACT_ATOMS: atom_id res chain seq x y z
N MET A 1 -56.65 38.70 18.54
CA MET A 1 -56.79 39.05 19.98
C MET A 1 -55.81 38.21 20.78
N LYS A 2 -54.90 38.87 21.52
CA LYS A 2 -54.30 38.52 22.84
C LYS A 2 -54.48 37.07 23.34
N LYS A 3 -53.47 36.35 23.82
CA LYS A 3 -52.55 36.71 24.93
C LYS A 3 -51.35 35.74 25.01
N ASN A 4 -50.18 36.29 25.34
CA ASN A 4 -49.06 35.58 25.97
C ASN A 4 -49.48 34.97 27.33
N ASN A 5 -48.81 33.89 27.75
CA ASN A 5 -48.08 33.88 29.01
C ASN A 5 -47.12 32.67 29.14
N ASN A 6 -45.90 33.01 29.54
CA ASN A 6 -44.81 32.13 29.93
C ASN A 6 -45.18 31.20 31.09
N SER A 7 -44.56 30.02 31.12
CA SER A 7 -44.14 29.39 32.37
C SER A 7 -42.75 28.80 32.18
N SER A 8 -41.79 29.42 32.87
CA SER A 8 -40.42 28.95 33.02
C SER A 8 -40.42 27.64 33.79
N SER A 9 -39.82 26.58 33.23
CA SER A 9 -39.39 25.43 34.02
C SER A 9 -37.89 25.55 34.29
N SER A 10 -37.58 25.62 35.58
CA SER A 10 -36.27 25.65 36.20
C SER A 10 -35.44 24.43 35.83
N ILE A 11 -34.26 24.65 35.25
CA ILE A 11 -33.20 23.65 35.14
C ILE A 11 -32.64 23.45 36.55
N GLU A 12 -33.02 22.35 37.20
CA GLU A 12 -32.34 21.88 38.40
C GLU A 12 -30.90 21.50 38.07
N ASN A 13 -29.95 22.14 38.75
CA ASN A 13 -28.53 21.81 38.70
C ASN A 13 -28.32 20.40 39.29
N GLN A 14 -28.20 19.39 38.43
CA GLN A 14 -27.84 18.05 38.84
C GLN A 14 -26.32 17.96 39.02
N SER A 15 -25.90 17.93 40.29
CA SER A 15 -24.51 17.75 40.72
C SER A 15 -23.91 16.47 40.14
N TRP A 16 -22.93 16.61 39.24
CA TRP A 16 -22.15 15.49 38.72
C TRP A 16 -21.23 14.94 39.81
N LYS A 17 -21.73 13.96 40.59
CA LYS A 17 -20.87 13.11 41.43
C LYS A 17 -19.98 12.28 40.50
N LYS A 18 -18.73 12.72 40.31
CA LYS A 18 -17.70 11.97 39.59
C LYS A 18 -17.56 10.58 40.21
N LYS A 19 -17.90 9.54 39.42
CA LYS A 19 -17.78 8.15 39.85
C LYS A 19 -16.28 7.77 39.89
N PRO A 20 -15.80 7.11 40.95
CA PRO A 20 -14.37 6.77 41.13
C PRO A 20 -13.79 5.90 39.99
N THR A 21 -14.65 5.24 39.22
CA THR A 21 -14.29 4.41 38.05
C THR A 21 -13.72 5.21 36.89
N THR A 22 -14.13 6.46 36.65
CA THR A 22 -13.55 7.26 35.55
C THR A 22 -12.12 7.71 35.87
N LEU A 23 -11.84 8.07 37.13
CA LEU A 23 -10.49 8.42 37.56
C LEU A 23 -9.52 7.24 37.43
N LEU A 24 -9.96 6.03 37.79
CA LEU A 24 -9.18 4.80 37.63
C LEU A 24 -8.86 4.50 36.15
N LEU A 25 -9.81 4.73 35.25
CA LEU A 25 -9.58 4.56 33.81
C LEU A 25 -8.53 5.55 33.28
N PHE A 26 -8.63 6.84 33.65
CA PHE A 26 -7.63 7.84 33.25
C PHE A 26 -6.24 7.53 33.79
N LEU A 27 -6.13 7.10 35.06
CA LEU A 27 -4.86 6.68 35.64
C LEU A 27 -4.28 5.46 34.91
N SER A 28 -5.12 4.47 34.55
CA SER A 28 -4.67 3.31 33.78
C SER A 28 -4.14 3.72 32.39
N LEU A 29 -4.85 4.58 31.67
CA LEU A 29 -4.44 5.04 30.34
C LEU A 29 -3.15 5.87 30.41
N LEU A 30 -3.01 6.71 31.45
CA LEU A 30 -1.80 7.50 31.66
C LEU A 30 -0.58 6.61 31.94
N THR A 31 -0.74 5.57 32.78
CA THR A 31 0.35 4.62 33.07
C THR A 31 0.76 3.80 31.84
N ILE A 32 -0.20 3.35 31.04
CA ILE A 32 0.08 2.62 29.79
C ILE A 32 0.81 3.53 28.80
N SER A 33 0.37 4.79 28.64
CA SER A 33 1.02 5.77 27.76
C SER A 33 2.48 6.02 28.19
N LEU A 34 2.72 6.24 29.49
CA LEU A 34 4.07 6.44 30.04
C LEU A 34 4.96 5.20 29.87
N LEU A 35 4.41 3.99 30.01
CA LEU A 35 5.14 2.74 29.79
C LEU A 35 5.55 2.60 28.31
N LEU A 36 4.66 2.92 27.37
CA LEU A 36 4.95 2.91 25.93
C LEU A 36 6.03 3.94 25.55
N LEU A 37 6.00 5.14 26.16
CA LEU A 37 7.04 6.16 26.02
C LEU A 37 8.40 5.70 26.57
N ARG A 38 8.43 5.00 27.71
CA ARG A 38 9.66 4.42 28.25
C ARG A 38 10.21 3.30 27.36
N LEU A 39 9.34 2.43 26.85
CA LEU A 39 9.74 1.36 25.92
C LEU A 39 10.27 1.91 24.60
N SER A 40 9.77 3.06 24.12
CA SER A 40 10.29 3.71 22.91
C SER A 40 11.67 4.35 23.15
N GLN A 41 11.88 5.01 24.29
CA GLN A 41 13.15 5.66 24.62
C GLN A 41 14.29 4.65 24.82
N ASN A 42 14.00 3.45 25.33
CA ASN A 42 15.00 2.39 25.49
C ASN A 42 15.57 1.87 24.16
N LYS A 43 14.85 2.03 23.03
CA LYS A 43 15.38 1.69 21.69
C LYS A 43 16.27 2.78 21.09
N ILE A 44 16.14 4.03 21.52
CA ILE A 44 16.92 5.16 20.98
C ILE A 44 18.33 5.24 21.61
N ILE A 45 18.50 4.80 22.86
CA ILE A 45 19.78 4.92 23.58
C ILE A 45 20.86 3.94 23.08
N LEU A 46 20.50 2.89 22.34
CA LEU A 46 21.48 1.91 21.81
C LEU A 46 22.11 2.30 20.46
N ILE A 47 21.65 3.39 19.82
CA ILE A 47 22.10 3.77 18.47
C ILE A 47 23.24 4.82 18.50
N THR A 48 23.51 5.46 19.64
CA THR A 48 24.42 6.63 19.70
C THR A 48 25.90 6.28 19.97
N ALA A 49 26.28 5.00 20.04
CA ALA A 49 27.63 4.60 20.41
C ALA A 49 28.26 3.58 19.43
N THR A 50 28.41 3.95 18.15
CA THR A 50 29.53 3.51 17.27
C THR A 50 29.37 4.10 15.87
N THR A 51 30.07 5.20 15.58
CA THR A 51 30.49 5.56 14.21
C THR A 51 31.66 6.53 14.26
N THR A 52 32.83 6.08 14.70
CA THR A 52 34.11 6.64 14.24
C THR A 52 34.52 5.89 12.98
N ILE A 53 33.95 6.29 11.84
CA ILE A 53 34.46 5.88 10.52
C ILE A 53 35.54 6.88 10.13
N SER A 54 36.77 6.39 10.12
CA SER A 54 37.94 7.01 9.50
C SER A 54 37.63 7.33 8.04
N LYS A 55 37.52 8.62 7.73
CA LYS A 55 37.36 9.13 6.36
C LYS A 55 38.72 9.05 5.68
N SER A 56 38.98 7.98 4.92
CA SER A 56 40.11 7.94 3.99
C SER A 56 39.75 8.76 2.77
N ASP A 57 40.46 9.86 2.60
CA ASP A 57 40.36 10.77 1.47
C ASP A 57 40.94 10.10 0.21
N HIS A 58 40.08 9.77 -0.75
CA HIS A 58 40.51 9.54 -2.12
C HIS A 58 39.60 10.29 -3.07
N GLN A 59 40.10 11.46 -3.45
CA GLN A 59 39.58 12.37 -4.43
C GLN A 59 40.01 11.93 -5.84
N LYS A 60 39.06 11.50 -6.69
CA LYS A 60 39.04 11.83 -8.12
C LYS A 60 37.64 11.59 -8.71
N SER A 61 36.99 12.68 -9.11
CA SER A 61 35.68 12.72 -9.74
C SER A 61 35.68 12.09 -11.14
N SER A 62 35.36 10.81 -11.25
CA SER A 62 34.42 10.38 -12.29
C SER A 62 33.05 10.83 -11.82
N GLY A 63 32.22 11.43 -12.68
CA GLY A 63 30.85 11.82 -12.30
C GLY A 63 30.21 10.69 -11.50
N GLU A 64 29.87 10.97 -10.24
CA GLU A 64 29.38 9.97 -9.30
C GLU A 64 28.17 9.31 -9.95
N ASP A 65 28.20 7.98 -10.09
CA ASP A 65 27.09 7.24 -10.68
C ASP A 65 25.83 7.56 -9.87
N SER A 66 24.93 8.35 -10.45
CA SER A 66 23.73 8.80 -9.76
C SER A 66 22.82 7.64 -9.37
N CYS A 67 23.01 6.45 -9.95
CA CYS A 67 22.28 5.23 -9.65
C CYS A 67 22.97 4.32 -8.64
N LEU A 68 24.16 4.66 -8.16
CA LEU A 68 24.86 3.90 -7.13
C LEU A 68 23.96 3.74 -5.89
N GLY A 69 23.74 2.50 -5.44
CA GLY A 69 22.83 2.19 -4.34
C GLY A 69 21.33 2.29 -4.66
N ARG A 70 20.97 2.66 -5.90
CA ARG A 70 19.58 2.84 -6.36
C ARG A 70 19.19 1.87 -7.47
N TYR A 71 20.11 1.04 -7.97
CA TYR A 71 19.80 0.10 -9.05
C TYR A 71 18.71 -0.89 -8.64
N ILE A 72 17.69 -1.03 -9.47
CA ILE A 72 16.61 -2.01 -9.29
C ILE A 72 16.59 -2.97 -10.48
N TYR A 73 16.57 -4.26 -10.18
CA TYR A 73 16.32 -5.32 -11.16
C TYR A 73 14.86 -5.78 -11.05
N ILE A 74 14.13 -5.75 -12.16
CA ILE A 74 12.76 -6.27 -12.21
C ILE A 74 12.79 -7.70 -12.76
N HIS A 75 12.20 -8.65 -12.04
CA HIS A 75 12.04 -10.00 -12.54
C HIS A 75 11.10 -10.05 -13.75
N ASN A 76 11.53 -10.72 -14.81
CA ASN A 76 10.66 -11.06 -15.94
C ASN A 76 9.83 -12.31 -15.61
N LEU A 77 8.74 -12.12 -14.88
CA LEU A 77 7.88 -13.22 -14.44
C LEU A 77 7.12 -13.87 -15.62
N PRO A 78 6.82 -15.18 -15.53
CA PRO A 78 5.78 -15.78 -16.37
C PRO A 78 4.48 -14.98 -16.30
N SER A 79 3.88 -14.66 -17.45
CA SER A 79 2.74 -13.74 -17.60
C SER A 79 1.52 -14.09 -16.74
N ARG A 80 1.36 -15.36 -16.37
CA ARG A 80 0.31 -15.86 -15.47
C ARG A 80 0.27 -15.17 -14.11
N PHE A 81 1.41 -14.62 -13.67
CA PHE A 81 1.56 -13.90 -12.41
C PHE A 81 1.23 -12.40 -12.53
N ASN A 82 1.05 -11.87 -13.74
CA ASN A 82 0.73 -10.45 -13.90
C ASN A 82 -0.16 -10.18 -15.11
N ILE A 83 0.40 -10.14 -16.31
CA ILE A 83 -0.29 -9.68 -17.52
C ILE A 83 -1.55 -10.50 -17.81
N ASP A 84 -1.51 -11.82 -17.60
CA ASP A 84 -2.68 -12.66 -17.87
C ASP A 84 -3.81 -12.48 -16.85
N ILE A 85 -3.49 -12.01 -15.62
CA ILE A 85 -4.51 -11.60 -14.66
C ILE A 85 -5.30 -10.40 -15.20
N LEU A 86 -4.60 -9.46 -15.85
CA LEU A 86 -5.22 -8.27 -16.43
C LEU A 86 -5.99 -8.58 -17.72
N LYS A 87 -5.49 -9.51 -18.54
CA LYS A 87 -6.20 -9.97 -19.75
C LYS A 87 -7.57 -10.57 -19.41
N ASP A 88 -7.67 -11.26 -18.27
CA ASP A 88 -8.93 -11.76 -17.72
C ASP A 88 -9.44 -10.87 -16.56
N CYS A 89 -9.46 -9.55 -16.78
CA CYS A 89 -9.91 -8.58 -15.78
C CYS A 89 -11.35 -8.81 -15.31
N ASN A 90 -12.19 -9.46 -16.13
CA ASN A 90 -13.56 -9.82 -15.78
C ASN A 90 -13.59 -10.81 -14.61
N SER A 91 -12.63 -11.74 -14.51
CA SER A 91 -12.52 -12.65 -13.36
C SER A 91 -12.22 -11.94 -12.03
N ILE A 92 -11.66 -10.73 -12.08
CA ILE A 92 -11.35 -9.90 -10.90
C ILE A 92 -12.62 -9.17 -10.43
N SER A 93 -13.54 -8.85 -11.35
CA SER A 93 -14.82 -8.24 -11.06
C SER A 93 -15.72 -9.18 -10.24
N ARG A 94 -16.37 -8.63 -9.23
CA ARG A 94 -17.30 -9.35 -8.34
C ARG A 94 -18.73 -8.86 -8.58
N PRO A 95 -19.75 -9.70 -8.34
CA PRO A 95 -21.16 -9.30 -8.52
C PRO A 95 -21.61 -8.06 -7.74
N LYS A 96 -20.90 -7.69 -6.65
CA LYS A 96 -21.21 -6.50 -5.84
C LYS A 96 -20.46 -5.25 -6.29
N ASP A 97 -19.56 -5.37 -7.26
CA ASP A 97 -18.82 -4.22 -7.77
C ASP A 97 -19.74 -3.46 -8.72
N LYS A 98 -19.98 -2.17 -8.44
CA LYS A 98 -20.83 -1.32 -9.30
C LYS A 98 -20.23 -1.07 -10.68
N VAL A 99 -18.90 -1.12 -10.77
CA VAL A 99 -18.13 -0.89 -11.99
C VAL A 99 -17.18 -2.06 -12.18
N SER A 100 -17.05 -2.54 -13.42
CA SER A 100 -16.12 -3.61 -13.76
C SER A 100 -14.69 -3.20 -13.43
N MET A 101 -13.91 -4.12 -12.85
CA MET A 101 -12.49 -3.93 -12.61
C MET A 101 -11.68 -3.66 -13.87
N CYS A 102 -12.17 -4.10 -15.04
CA CYS A 102 -11.56 -3.78 -16.32
C CYS A 102 -11.46 -2.27 -16.57
N LYS A 103 -12.49 -1.49 -16.19
CA LYS A 103 -12.49 -0.02 -16.38
C LYS A 103 -11.35 0.64 -15.59
N HIS A 104 -11.01 0.08 -14.43
CA HIS A 104 -9.94 0.60 -13.59
C HIS A 104 -8.53 0.28 -14.10
N LEU A 105 -8.38 -0.54 -15.16
CA LEU A 105 -7.09 -0.81 -15.79
C LEU A 105 -6.65 0.28 -16.78
N GLU A 106 -7.59 1.14 -17.19
CA GLU A 106 -7.30 2.31 -18.01
C GLU A 106 -6.20 3.17 -17.37
N ASN A 107 -5.48 3.91 -18.21
CA ASN A 107 -4.39 4.78 -17.78
C ASN A 107 -3.40 4.06 -16.84
N SER A 108 -2.96 2.85 -17.21
CA SER A 108 -1.96 2.10 -16.42
C SER A 108 -2.41 1.78 -14.98
N GLY A 109 -3.72 1.56 -14.77
CA GLY A 109 -4.31 1.26 -13.46
C GLY A 109 -4.83 2.48 -12.71
N PHE A 110 -4.65 3.71 -13.22
CA PHE A 110 -5.26 4.89 -12.62
C PHE A 110 -6.79 4.94 -12.84
N GLY A 111 -7.31 4.23 -13.85
CA GLY A 111 -8.71 4.28 -14.25
C GLY A 111 -8.99 5.44 -15.21
N PRO A 112 -10.26 5.67 -15.59
CA PRO A 112 -10.66 6.80 -16.42
C PRO A 112 -10.52 8.12 -15.66
N LEU A 113 -10.63 9.24 -16.37
CA LEU A 113 -10.76 10.55 -15.74
C LEU A 113 -12.03 10.62 -14.89
N ILE A 114 -12.02 11.41 -13.82
CA ILE A 114 -13.17 11.52 -12.89
C ILE A 114 -14.48 11.86 -13.64
N GLY A 115 -14.42 12.76 -14.62
CA GLY A 115 -15.59 13.17 -15.42
C GLY A 115 -16.15 12.08 -16.35
N GLU A 116 -15.40 11.02 -16.62
CA GLU A 116 -15.78 9.92 -17.52
C GLU A 116 -16.27 8.68 -16.75
N PHE A 117 -16.15 8.68 -15.41
CA PHE A 117 -16.38 7.49 -14.60
C PHE A 117 -17.86 7.07 -14.55
N ASN A 118 -18.80 8.01 -14.54
CA ASN A 118 -20.23 7.73 -14.31
C ASN A 118 -21.07 7.47 -15.58
N GLY A 119 -20.51 7.64 -16.78
CA GLY A 119 -21.20 7.28 -18.04
C GLY A 119 -22.26 8.30 -18.50
N ASP A 120 -22.41 9.42 -17.80
CA ASP A 120 -23.36 10.48 -18.11
C ASP A 120 -22.94 11.26 -19.36
N GLY A 121 -21.66 11.19 -19.78
CA GLY A 121 -21.12 11.96 -20.91
C GLY A 121 -21.23 13.48 -20.77
N VAL A 122 -21.74 13.98 -19.63
CA VAL A 122 -22.13 15.37 -19.37
C VAL A 122 -21.42 15.92 -18.14
N SER A 123 -20.16 15.56 -17.95
CA SER A 123 -19.29 16.37 -17.10
C SER A 123 -17.93 16.53 -17.76
N ASN A 124 -17.92 17.29 -18.86
CA ASN A 124 -16.89 18.30 -19.07
C ASN A 124 -17.03 19.41 -18.02
N ASP A 125 -17.23 19.04 -16.75
CA ASP A 125 -17.26 19.99 -15.67
C ASP A 125 -15.80 20.34 -15.42
N SER A 126 -15.46 21.60 -15.71
CA SER A 126 -14.15 22.20 -15.46
C SER A 126 -13.75 22.17 -13.97
N GLN A 127 -14.61 21.60 -13.11
CA GLN A 127 -14.42 21.42 -11.69
C GLN A 127 -13.23 20.50 -11.33
N TYR A 128 -12.88 19.52 -12.16
CA TYR A 128 -11.79 18.60 -11.87
C TYR A 128 -10.58 18.82 -12.78
N SER A 129 -9.38 18.76 -12.19
CA SER A 129 -8.14 18.86 -12.95
C SER A 129 -8.03 17.67 -13.93
N PRO A 130 -7.51 17.90 -15.16
CA PRO A 130 -7.35 16.85 -16.17
C PRO A 130 -6.35 15.75 -15.76
N SER A 131 -5.70 15.89 -14.60
CA SER A 131 -4.77 14.91 -14.04
C SER A 131 -5.38 14.02 -12.95
N TRP A 132 -6.69 14.13 -12.69
CA TRP A 132 -7.39 13.36 -11.66
C TRP A 132 -8.13 12.16 -12.26
N TYR A 133 -7.82 10.98 -11.74
CA TYR A 133 -8.38 9.72 -12.21
C TYR A 133 -9.25 9.06 -11.14
N ALA A 134 -10.27 8.30 -11.57
CA ALA A 134 -11.12 7.49 -10.72
C ALA A 134 -10.42 6.18 -10.30
N THR A 135 -9.33 6.32 -9.56
CA THR A 135 -8.46 5.22 -9.17
C THR A 135 -9.14 4.30 -8.16
N ASN A 136 -9.08 3.00 -8.43
CA ASN A 136 -9.61 1.98 -7.54
C ASN A 136 -8.54 1.52 -6.54
N GLN A 137 -8.95 1.34 -5.28
CA GLN A 137 -8.08 0.92 -4.18
C GLN A 137 -7.26 -0.37 -4.46
N PHE A 138 -7.71 -1.22 -5.39
CA PHE A 138 -7.05 -2.48 -5.72
C PHE A 138 -6.00 -2.38 -6.85
N MET A 139 -5.78 -1.19 -7.44
CA MET A 139 -4.87 -1.02 -8.60
C MET A 139 -3.42 -0.72 -8.26
N LEU A 140 -3.05 -0.68 -6.97
CA LEU A 140 -1.71 -0.30 -6.54
C LEU A 140 -0.60 -1.16 -7.18
N GLU A 141 -0.82 -2.47 -7.32
CA GLU A 141 0.17 -3.39 -7.92
C GLU A 141 0.44 -3.05 -9.40
N VAL A 142 -0.60 -2.68 -10.14
CA VAL A 142 -0.51 -2.30 -11.56
C VAL A 142 0.17 -0.93 -11.69
N ILE A 143 -0.32 0.07 -10.95
CA ILE A 143 0.22 1.44 -10.97
C ILE A 143 1.70 1.43 -10.59
N PHE A 144 2.05 0.71 -9.52
CA PHE A 144 3.42 0.62 -9.06
C PHE A 144 4.31 -0.09 -10.09
N HIS A 145 3.85 -1.19 -10.70
CA HIS A 145 4.60 -1.85 -11.76
C HIS A 145 4.82 -0.94 -12.98
N GLU A 146 3.81 -0.23 -13.45
CA GLU A 146 3.92 0.69 -14.59
C GLU A 146 4.85 1.88 -14.27
N LYS A 147 4.84 2.39 -13.03
CA LYS A 147 5.80 3.40 -12.59
C LYS A 147 7.23 2.84 -12.52
N MET A 148 7.40 1.64 -11.99
CA MET A 148 8.70 0.98 -11.86
C MET A 148 9.36 0.72 -13.22
N LYS A 149 8.59 0.43 -14.28
CA LYS A 149 9.11 0.28 -15.65
C LYS A 149 9.78 1.55 -16.21
N ARG A 150 9.49 2.72 -15.62
CA ARG A 150 10.03 4.03 -16.03
C ARG A 150 11.07 4.56 -15.04
N TYR A 151 11.44 3.76 -14.04
CA TYR A 151 12.43 4.17 -13.06
C TYR A 151 13.81 4.34 -13.73
N GLU A 152 14.51 5.42 -13.40
CA GLU A 152 15.76 5.79 -14.07
C GLU A 152 16.91 4.79 -13.82
N CYS A 153 16.94 4.17 -12.64
CA CYS A 153 17.99 3.24 -12.24
C CYS A 153 17.58 1.77 -12.41
N LEU A 154 16.89 1.44 -13.51
CA LEU A 154 16.66 0.03 -13.85
C LEU A 154 17.91 -0.60 -14.46
N THR A 155 18.26 -1.79 -13.97
CA THR A 155 19.38 -2.58 -14.52
C THR A 155 18.89 -3.93 -15.05
N ARG A 156 19.53 -4.40 -16.12
CA ARG A 156 19.37 -5.78 -16.63
C ARG A 156 20.31 -6.77 -15.95
N ASN A 157 21.34 -6.27 -15.27
CA ASN A 157 22.30 -7.07 -14.52
C ASN A 157 21.92 -7.05 -13.03
N SER A 158 21.32 -8.14 -12.55
CA SER A 158 20.89 -8.26 -11.16
C SER A 158 22.03 -8.18 -10.14
N SER A 159 23.27 -8.45 -10.53
CA SER A 159 24.44 -8.35 -9.63
C SER A 159 24.81 -6.91 -9.29
N LEU A 160 24.34 -5.93 -10.07
CA LEU A 160 24.49 -4.50 -9.77
C LEU A 160 23.30 -3.95 -8.96
N ALA A 161 22.21 -4.72 -8.85
CA ALA A 161 20.98 -4.25 -8.25
C ALA A 161 21.10 -4.16 -6.73
N SER A 162 20.69 -3.02 -6.18
CA SER A 162 20.54 -2.81 -4.74
C SER A 162 19.21 -3.39 -4.22
N ALA A 163 18.22 -3.54 -5.11
CA ALA A 163 16.97 -4.22 -4.81
C ALA A 163 16.40 -4.97 -6.01
N ILE A 164 15.59 -5.99 -5.73
CA ILE A 164 14.90 -6.79 -6.73
C ILE A 164 13.40 -6.57 -6.59
N TYR A 165 12.74 -6.20 -7.68
CA TYR A 165 11.29 -6.07 -7.75
C TYR A 165 10.66 -7.30 -8.41
N VAL A 166 9.69 -7.92 -7.74
CA VAL A 166 8.93 -9.08 -8.22
C VAL A 166 7.50 -8.62 -8.56
N PRO A 167 7.18 -8.36 -9.84
CA PRO A 167 5.90 -7.78 -10.23
C PRO A 167 4.77 -8.83 -10.29
N TYR A 168 4.46 -9.48 -9.16
CA TYR A 168 3.31 -10.37 -9.00
C TYR A 168 2.08 -9.57 -8.57
N TYR A 169 0.96 -9.71 -9.28
CA TYR A 169 -0.30 -9.06 -8.89
C TYR A 169 -1.09 -9.95 -7.92
N ALA A 170 -0.50 -10.17 -6.75
CA ALA A 170 -1.01 -11.08 -5.72
C ALA A 170 -2.41 -10.70 -5.23
N GLY A 171 -2.68 -9.40 -5.04
CA GLY A 171 -3.98 -8.90 -4.59
C GLY A 171 -5.07 -9.14 -5.64
N LEU A 172 -4.77 -8.89 -6.91
CA LEU A 172 -5.68 -9.18 -8.01
C LEU A 172 -5.90 -10.68 -8.23
N ASP A 173 -4.84 -11.47 -8.15
CA ASP A 173 -4.91 -12.93 -8.24
C ASP A 173 -5.73 -13.53 -7.08
N PHE A 174 -5.52 -13.03 -5.86
CA PHE A 174 -6.32 -13.41 -4.71
C PHE A 174 -7.80 -13.05 -4.92
N ARG A 175 -8.08 -11.85 -5.41
CA ARG A 175 -9.46 -11.39 -5.62
C ARG A 175 -10.25 -12.27 -6.60
N ARG A 176 -9.65 -12.71 -7.71
CA ARG A 176 -10.31 -13.63 -8.65
C ARG A 176 -10.51 -15.05 -8.08
N ASN A 177 -9.67 -15.44 -7.11
CA ASN A 177 -9.70 -16.79 -6.53
C ASN A 177 -10.39 -16.89 -5.15
N ILE A 178 -10.72 -15.77 -4.48
CA ILE A 178 -11.17 -15.74 -3.08
C ILE A 178 -12.42 -16.57 -2.80
N ARG A 179 -13.30 -16.76 -3.80
CA ARG A 179 -14.53 -17.54 -3.66
C ARG A 179 -14.36 -19.04 -3.92
N ARG A 180 -13.19 -19.48 -4.38
CA ARG A 180 -12.92 -20.91 -4.59
C ARG A 180 -12.89 -21.59 -3.23
N ARG A 181 -13.73 -22.63 -3.05
CA ARG A 181 -13.75 -23.43 -1.82
C ARG A 181 -12.46 -24.23 -1.63
N ASN A 182 -11.83 -24.62 -2.73
CA ASN A 182 -10.56 -25.33 -2.72
C ASN A 182 -9.41 -24.36 -2.37
N VAL A 183 -8.96 -24.42 -1.11
CA VAL A 183 -7.84 -23.61 -0.59
C VAL A 183 -6.54 -23.89 -1.35
N ALA A 184 -6.26 -25.15 -1.69
CA ALA A 184 -5.05 -25.49 -2.44
C ALA A 184 -5.05 -24.81 -3.82
N ALA A 185 -6.20 -24.72 -4.49
CA ALA A 185 -6.33 -24.01 -5.76
C ALA A 185 -6.21 -22.49 -5.60
N ARG A 186 -6.64 -21.93 -4.47
CA ARG A 186 -6.50 -20.49 -4.15
C ARG A 186 -5.05 -20.10 -3.89
N ASP A 187 -4.30 -20.96 -3.22
CA ASP A 187 -2.93 -20.68 -2.79
C ASP A 187 -1.87 -21.16 -3.82
N ALA A 188 -2.31 -21.84 -4.89
CA ALA A 188 -1.44 -22.46 -5.88
C ALA A 188 -0.48 -21.47 -6.55
N ALA A 189 -0.96 -20.30 -6.97
CA ALA A 189 -0.15 -19.32 -7.69
C ALA A 189 1.03 -18.80 -6.85
N GLY A 190 0.81 -18.49 -5.57
CA GLY A 190 1.90 -18.09 -4.65
C GLY A 190 2.95 -19.19 -4.48
N LYS A 191 2.52 -20.45 -4.32
CA LYS A 191 3.43 -21.60 -4.22
C LYS A 191 4.24 -21.80 -5.51
N GLU A 192 3.59 -21.68 -6.66
CA GLU A 192 4.24 -21.80 -7.96
C GLU A 192 5.20 -20.64 -8.23
N LEU A 193 4.89 -19.42 -7.80
CA LEU A 193 5.81 -18.28 -7.86
C LEU A 193 7.03 -18.54 -6.99
N ALA A 194 6.85 -18.99 -5.75
CA ALA A 194 7.96 -19.31 -4.86
C ALA A 194 8.88 -20.40 -5.45
N LYS A 195 8.32 -21.47 -6.04
CA LYS A 195 9.08 -22.48 -6.77
C LYS A 195 9.83 -21.91 -7.97
N TRP A 196 9.23 -20.96 -8.69
CA TRP A 196 9.88 -20.30 -9.83
C TRP A 196 11.02 -19.37 -9.37
N LEU A 197 10.82 -18.59 -8.30
CA LEU A 197 11.83 -17.69 -7.75
C LEU A 197 13.08 -18.45 -7.28
N LYS A 198 12.91 -19.60 -6.61
CA LYS A 198 14.03 -20.48 -6.20
C LYS A 198 14.95 -20.92 -7.34
N LYS A 199 14.46 -20.92 -8.58
CA LYS A 199 15.24 -21.31 -9.77
C LYS A 199 16.02 -20.15 -10.37
N GLN A 200 15.81 -18.92 -9.90
CA GLN A 200 16.52 -17.75 -10.44
C GLN A 200 17.84 -17.55 -9.69
N PRO A 201 18.92 -17.12 -10.37
CA PRO A 201 20.23 -16.92 -9.74
C PRO A 201 20.21 -16.00 -8.53
N GLN A 202 19.30 -15.03 -8.51
CA GLN A 202 19.21 -14.03 -7.45
C GLN A 202 18.68 -14.58 -6.12
N TRP A 203 18.10 -15.79 -6.13
CA TRP A 203 17.54 -16.43 -4.94
C TRP A 203 18.27 -17.74 -4.60
N GLU A 204 19.41 -18.00 -5.24
CA GLU A 204 20.24 -19.16 -4.93
C GLU A 204 20.67 -19.13 -3.45
N GLY A 205 20.59 -20.28 -2.77
CA GLY A 205 20.83 -20.36 -1.33
C GLY A 205 19.71 -19.83 -0.42
N THR A 206 18.66 -19.20 -0.97
CA THR A 206 17.51 -18.74 -0.17
C THR A 206 16.58 -19.91 0.15
N ARG A 207 16.50 -20.31 1.42
CA ARG A 207 15.47 -21.24 1.91
C ARG A 207 14.12 -20.53 1.96
N VAL A 208 13.35 -20.58 0.88
CA VAL A 208 11.92 -20.21 0.93
C VAL A 208 11.16 -21.38 1.55
N PHE A 209 10.79 -21.24 2.81
CA PHE A 209 9.81 -22.11 3.45
C PHE A 209 8.42 -21.72 2.94
N CYS A 210 7.71 -22.67 2.35
CA CYS A 210 6.33 -22.50 1.88
C CYS A 210 5.37 -23.27 2.78
#